data_AF-A0AAU0MBH7-F1
#
_entry.id   AF-A0AAU0MBH7-F1
#
_cell.length_a   1.000
_cell.length_b   1.000
_cell.length_c   1.000
_cell.angle_alpha   90.00
_cell.angle_beta   90.00
_cell.angle_gamma   90.00
#
_symmetry.space_group_name_H-M   'P 1'
#
loop_
_entity.id
_entity.type
_entity.pdbx_description
1 polymer ?
#
loop_
_entity_poly.entity_id
_entity_poly.type
_entity_poly.pdbx_seq_one_letter_code
_entity_poly.pdbx_strand_id
1 'polypeptide(L)'
;MPDTHGGGSLNRVAPTHPTPGPQARNPAASPPAPEDTTTGPQPSEYSPGHVGQPHSYTVSAGASLDASWPVNGDYDIQLHGPNGFFRRYAGHGDSTLLAEVAPAGASHQLQLKLSGAAGQQVVVTDAYGAPRRLNGNGALTLDLRASSGWYDVTFSTVDGSWTRTFAGHIENGKPSSSDPQLGR
;
A
#
# COMPACT_ATOMS: atom_id res chain seq x y z
N MET A 1 9.03 4.86 37.33
CA MET A 1 8.48 5.74 36.29
C MET A 1 8.48 4.94 35.00
N PRO A 2 7.34 4.54 34.42
CA PRO A 2 7.33 3.83 33.14
C PRO A 2 7.19 4.84 31.99
N ASP A 3 8.17 4.86 31.10
CA ASP A 3 8.06 5.58 29.83
C ASP A 3 7.20 4.77 28.87
N THR A 4 6.07 5.37 28.49
CA THR A 4 5.10 4.81 27.55
C THR A 4 5.22 5.60 26.25
N HIS A 5 5.72 5.00 25.17
CA HIS A 5 5.60 5.50 23.80
C HIS A 5 5.09 4.28 23.00
N GLY A 6 3.80 4.13 22.70
CA GLY A 6 3.05 4.94 21.73
C GLY A 6 3.51 4.53 20.32
N GLY A 7 3.15 3.35 19.82
CA GLY A 7 1.89 3.13 19.12
C GLY A 7 2.14 3.21 17.60
N GLY A 8 2.39 2.06 16.96
CA GLY A 8 2.77 1.96 15.54
C GLY A 8 1.71 2.53 14.60
N SER A 9 2.15 3.37 13.67
CA SER A 9 1.31 4.00 12.66
C SER A 9 0.98 3.00 11.54
N LEU A 10 -0.31 2.74 11.34
CA LEU A 10 -0.83 1.86 10.30
C LEU A 10 -1.21 2.70 9.08
N ASN A 11 -0.38 2.65 8.03
CA ASN A 11 -0.77 3.20 6.72
C ASN A 11 -1.81 2.26 6.09
N ARG A 12 -3.10 2.57 6.30
CA ARG A 12 -4.22 1.81 5.72
C ARG A 12 -4.62 2.45 4.39
N VAL A 13 -4.25 1.81 3.28
CA VAL A 13 -4.83 2.10 1.97
C VAL A 13 -5.87 1.02 1.69
N ALA A 14 -7.14 1.41 1.61
CA ALA A 14 -8.24 0.51 1.27
C ALA A 14 -9.04 1.09 0.09
N PRO A 15 -9.36 0.28 -0.94
CA PRO A 15 -10.37 0.67 -1.91
C PRO A 15 -11.75 0.65 -1.23
N THR A 16 -12.52 1.73 -1.35
CA THR A 16 -13.87 1.83 -0.78
C THR A 16 -14.93 2.02 -1.86
N HIS A 17 -16.07 1.34 -1.69
CA HIS A 17 -17.30 1.57 -2.47
C HIS A 17 -17.88 2.98 -2.23
N PRO A 18 -18.69 3.52 -3.17
CA PRO A 18 -19.17 4.90 -3.10
C PRO A 18 -20.37 5.03 -2.14
N THR A 19 -20.22 5.87 -1.12
CA THR A 19 -21.34 6.48 -0.39
C THR A 19 -20.99 7.96 -0.18
N PRO A 20 -21.92 8.91 -0.34
CA PRO A 20 -21.54 10.31 -0.52
C PRO A 20 -21.06 10.99 0.78
N GLY A 21 -19.84 11.52 0.70
CA GLY A 21 -19.33 12.71 1.41
C GLY A 21 -18.79 12.52 2.83
N PRO A 22 -17.59 13.04 3.10
CA PRO A 22 -17.38 13.75 4.36
C PRO A 22 -16.75 15.13 4.17
N GLN A 23 -17.20 16.07 5.00
CA GLN A 23 -16.69 17.44 5.10
C GLN A 23 -15.24 17.46 5.59
N ALA A 24 -14.43 18.32 4.98
CA ALA A 24 -13.05 18.58 5.35
C ALA A 24 -12.92 19.12 6.79
N ARG A 25 -12.03 18.54 7.58
CA ARG A 25 -11.31 19.27 8.63
C ARG A 25 -9.82 19.22 8.33
N ASN A 26 -9.30 20.35 7.89
CA ASN A 26 -7.89 20.62 7.65
C ASN A 26 -7.22 20.99 9.00
N PRO A 27 -5.90 20.73 9.16
CA PRO A 27 -4.98 21.77 8.72
C PRO A 27 -3.77 21.25 7.91
N ALA A 28 -3.61 21.87 6.74
CA ALA A 28 -2.38 22.09 5.96
C ALA A 28 -1.64 20.87 5.38
N ALA A 29 -2.28 20.16 4.44
CA ALA A 29 -1.60 19.67 3.25
C ALA A 29 -1.84 20.68 2.11
N SER A 30 -0.78 21.28 1.56
CA SER A 30 -0.91 22.18 0.41
C SER A 30 -0.53 21.43 -0.87
N PRO A 31 -1.42 21.33 -1.87
CA PRO A 31 -1.03 20.90 -3.20
C PRO A 31 -0.18 22.00 -3.88
N PRO A 32 0.79 21.67 -4.76
CA PRO A 32 1.38 22.67 -5.65
C PRO A 32 0.30 23.19 -6.63
N ALA A 33 0.32 24.49 -6.89
CA ALA A 33 -0.63 25.16 -7.79
C ALA A 33 -0.40 24.73 -9.26
N PRO A 34 -1.46 24.55 -10.06
CA PRO A 34 -1.35 24.41 -11.50
C PRO A 34 -1.10 25.79 -12.16
N GLU A 35 -0.19 25.85 -13.12
CA GLU A 35 0.04 27.04 -13.95
C GLU A 35 -1.13 27.26 -14.95
N ASP A 36 -1.44 28.54 -15.18
CA ASP A 36 -2.59 29.23 -15.81
C ASP A 36 -2.74 28.97 -17.35
N THR A 37 -3.91 28.73 -17.99
CA THR A 37 -4.94 29.73 -18.36
C THR A 37 -6.19 29.13 -19.08
N THR A 38 -7.39 29.51 -18.59
CA THR A 38 -8.62 30.00 -19.28
C THR A 38 -9.43 29.20 -20.36
N THR A 39 -10.64 28.73 -19.96
CA THR A 39 -12.00 28.95 -20.55
C THR A 39 -12.89 27.68 -20.48
N GLY A 40 -14.03 27.73 -19.77
CA GLY A 40 -15.05 26.65 -19.75
C GLY A 40 -16.18 26.84 -20.79
N PRO A 41 -17.36 26.19 -20.67
CA PRO A 41 -17.64 24.83 -20.20
C PRO A 41 -18.57 24.05 -21.19
N GLN A 42 -18.44 22.72 -21.33
CA GLN A 42 -19.57 21.79 -21.66
C GLN A 42 -19.16 20.31 -21.46
N PRO A 43 -20.13 19.39 -21.22
CA PRO A 43 -19.93 18.08 -20.63
C PRO A 43 -19.69 16.97 -21.66
N SER A 44 -19.36 15.79 -21.12
CA SER A 44 -19.15 14.48 -21.76
C SER A 44 -17.87 14.29 -22.56
N GLU A 45 -16.94 13.53 -21.99
CA GLU A 45 -16.31 12.40 -22.68
C GLU A 45 -15.67 11.46 -21.64
N TYR A 46 -16.23 10.26 -21.53
CA TYR A 46 -15.61 9.12 -20.87
C TYR A 46 -14.53 8.61 -21.80
N SER A 47 -13.26 8.85 -21.47
CA SER A 47 -12.13 8.22 -22.15
C SER A 47 -11.69 6.98 -21.37
N PRO A 48 -11.91 5.76 -21.90
CA PRO A 48 -11.33 4.56 -21.32
C PRO A 48 -9.82 4.58 -21.58
N GLY A 49 -9.01 4.40 -20.52
CA GLY A 49 -7.57 4.12 -20.64
C GLY A 49 -6.59 5.24 -20.30
N HIS A 50 -6.94 6.21 -19.44
CA HIS A 50 -5.93 7.13 -18.92
C HIS A 50 -5.07 6.42 -17.86
N VAL A 51 -3.89 5.98 -18.28
CA VAL A 51 -2.73 5.88 -17.39
C VAL A 51 -2.64 7.24 -16.67
N GLY A 52 -2.98 7.25 -15.37
CA GLY A 52 -3.12 8.46 -14.60
C GLY A 52 -1.80 9.22 -14.54
N GLN A 53 -1.86 10.55 -14.59
CA GLN A 53 -0.69 11.38 -14.33
C GLN A 53 -0.10 11.04 -12.96
N PRO A 54 1.23 11.03 -12.80
CA PRO A 54 1.84 10.74 -11.51
C PRO A 54 1.42 11.82 -10.50
N HIS A 55 0.84 11.38 -9.38
CA HIS A 55 0.54 12.25 -8.25
C HIS A 55 1.68 12.22 -7.25
N SER A 56 2.17 13.39 -6.85
CA SER A 56 3.22 13.54 -5.84
C SER A 56 2.64 14.13 -4.57
N TYR A 57 3.01 13.54 -3.43
CA TYR A 57 2.59 13.98 -2.10
C TYR A 57 3.82 14.20 -1.23
N THR A 58 3.82 15.25 -0.41
CA THR A 58 4.83 15.47 0.63
C THR A 58 4.21 15.18 1.98
N VAL A 59 4.81 14.23 2.72
CA VAL A 59 4.35 13.83 4.05
C VAL A 59 5.46 14.15 5.04
N SER A 60 5.18 15.04 5.99
CA SER A 60 6.13 15.38 7.05
C SER A 60 6.30 14.23 8.05
N ALA A 61 7.43 14.22 8.78
CA ALA A 61 7.66 13.23 9.83
C ALA A 61 6.51 13.21 10.84
N GLY A 62 5.94 12.03 11.10
CA GLY A 62 4.81 11.84 12.00
C GLY A 62 3.43 12.21 11.42
N ALA A 63 3.36 12.72 10.18
CA ALA A 63 2.10 12.95 9.48
C ALA A 63 1.59 11.68 8.78
N SER A 64 0.28 11.63 8.55
CA SER A 64 -0.39 10.58 7.79
C SER A 64 -0.98 11.15 6.50
N LEU A 65 -0.97 10.33 5.44
CA LEU A 65 -1.62 10.63 4.17
C LEU A 65 -2.75 9.63 3.95
N ASP A 66 -3.97 10.13 3.93
CA ASP A 66 -5.14 9.38 3.48
C ASP A 66 -5.47 9.79 2.05
N ALA A 67 -5.21 8.90 1.10
CA ALA A 67 -5.52 9.11 -0.32
C ALA A 67 -6.55 8.06 -0.78
N SER A 68 -7.53 8.52 -1.56
CA SER A 68 -8.56 7.67 -2.15
C SER A 68 -8.58 7.86 -3.65
N TRP A 69 -8.59 6.75 -4.39
CA TRP A 69 -8.72 6.73 -5.84
C TRP A 69 -10.01 6.02 -6.20
N PRO A 70 -10.95 6.70 -6.89
CA PRO A 70 -12.10 6.02 -7.44
C PRO A 70 -11.62 5.09 -8.56
N VAL A 71 -11.83 3.79 -8.39
CA VAL A 71 -11.52 2.78 -9.42
C VAL A 71 -12.84 2.24 -9.97
N ASN A 72 -12.99 2.30 -11.30
CA ASN A 72 -14.10 1.68 -12.02
C ASN A 72 -13.49 0.68 -13.01
N GLY A 73 -13.85 -0.60 -12.88
CA GLY A 73 -13.24 -1.65 -13.69
C GLY A 73 -11.85 -2.05 -13.20
N ASP A 74 -10.98 -2.44 -14.14
CA ASP A 74 -9.60 -2.80 -13.87
C ASP A 74 -8.74 -1.59 -13.46
N TYR A 75 -7.80 -1.80 -12.54
CA TYR A 75 -6.85 -0.79 -12.08
C TYR A 75 -5.46 -1.38 -11.84
N ASP A 76 -4.45 -0.51 -11.90
CA ASP A 76 -3.08 -0.76 -11.45
C ASP A 76 -2.50 0.55 -10.89
N ILE A 77 -2.40 0.64 -9.56
CA ILE A 77 -1.97 1.83 -8.83
C ILE A 77 -0.65 1.51 -8.14
N GLN A 78 0.35 2.36 -8.33
CA GLN A 78 1.67 2.22 -7.73
C GLN A 78 2.00 3.44 -6.87
N LEU A 79 2.52 3.17 -5.67
CA LEU A 79 2.95 4.19 -4.72
C LEU A 79 4.41 3.95 -4.40
N HIS A 80 5.20 5.03 -4.46
CA HIS A 80 6.60 5.03 -4.13
C HIS A 80 6.84 5.97 -2.96
N GLY A 81 7.78 5.60 -2.10
CA GLY A 81 8.18 6.40 -0.94
C GLY A 81 9.64 6.19 -0.59
N PRO A 82 10.12 6.88 0.46
CA PRO A 82 11.49 6.74 0.94
C PRO A 82 11.79 5.31 1.43
N ASN A 83 13.07 4.99 1.59
CA ASN A 83 13.54 3.72 2.16
C ASN A 83 12.97 2.47 1.47
N GLY A 84 12.85 2.53 0.15
CA GLY A 84 12.33 1.43 -0.68
C GLY A 84 10.84 1.15 -0.47
N PHE A 85 10.10 2.05 0.19
CA PHE A 85 8.66 1.90 0.34
C PHE A 85 8.01 1.84 -1.04
N PHE A 86 7.40 0.71 -1.34
CA PHE A 86 6.65 0.49 -2.56
C PHE A 86 5.36 -0.25 -2.28
N ARG A 87 4.27 0.21 -2.90
CA ARG A 87 2.98 -0.48 -2.87
C ARG A 87 2.42 -0.55 -4.29
N ARG A 88 1.96 -1.72 -4.70
CA ARG A 88 1.17 -1.88 -5.94
C ARG A 88 -0.17 -2.50 -5.62
N TYR A 89 -1.22 -1.91 -6.15
CA TYR A 89 -2.59 -2.38 -6.07
C TYR A 89 -3.08 -2.62 -7.48
N ALA A 90 -3.28 -3.87 -7.89
CA ALA A 90 -3.81 -4.22 -9.19
C ALA A 90 -4.98 -5.21 -9.10
N GLY A 91 -5.98 -5.05 -9.96
CA GLY A 91 -7.14 -5.93 -10.06
C GLY A 91 -8.39 -5.18 -10.47
N HIS A 92 -9.57 -5.74 -10.18
CA HIS A 92 -10.85 -5.15 -10.55
C HIS A 92 -11.58 -4.49 -9.36
N GLY A 93 -12.31 -3.41 -9.61
CA GLY A 93 -12.92 -2.53 -8.60
C GLY A 93 -14.01 -3.14 -7.73
N ASP A 94 -14.53 -4.31 -8.09
CA ASP A 94 -15.51 -5.09 -7.30
C ASP A 94 -14.86 -6.19 -6.42
N SER A 95 -13.54 -6.30 -6.44
CA SER A 95 -12.83 -7.29 -5.63
C SER A 95 -12.97 -6.97 -4.14
N THR A 96 -13.40 -7.97 -3.37
CA THR A 96 -13.53 -7.87 -1.90
C THR A 96 -12.27 -8.30 -1.15
N LEU A 97 -11.21 -8.70 -1.87
CA LEU A 97 -9.94 -9.13 -1.29
C LEU A 97 -9.11 -7.94 -0.80
N LEU A 98 -8.68 -8.03 0.44
CA LEU A 98 -7.81 -7.08 1.12
C LEU A 98 -6.55 -7.80 1.61
N ALA A 99 -5.38 -7.20 1.37
CA ALA A 99 -4.14 -7.59 2.02
C ALA A 99 -3.55 -6.41 2.78
N GLU A 100 -3.04 -6.70 3.96
CA GLU A 100 -2.40 -5.74 4.85
C GLU A 100 -1.04 -6.28 5.27
N VAL A 101 -0.05 -5.39 5.36
CA VAL A 101 1.25 -5.69 5.98
C VAL A 101 1.54 -4.67 7.08
N ALA A 102 2.02 -5.14 8.22
CA ALA A 102 2.35 -4.27 9.35
C ALA A 102 3.54 -4.84 10.15
N PRO A 103 4.42 -4.00 10.71
CA PRO A 103 5.41 -4.46 11.68
C PRO A 103 4.72 -5.13 12.88
N ALA A 104 5.27 -6.26 13.34
CA ALA A 104 4.66 -7.09 14.37
C ALA A 104 5.49 -7.11 15.66
N GLY A 105 5.29 -6.13 16.55
CA GLY A 105 5.71 -6.10 17.96
C GLY A 105 7.23 -6.18 18.27
N ALA A 106 7.93 -7.17 17.72
CA ALA A 106 9.37 -7.35 17.78
C ALA A 106 10.08 -6.72 16.57
N SER A 107 11.35 -6.34 16.76
CA SER A 107 12.20 -5.91 15.66
C SER A 107 12.27 -7.00 14.56
N HIS A 108 12.17 -6.60 13.29
CA HIS A 108 12.28 -7.48 12.12
C HIS A 108 11.16 -8.50 11.96
N GLN A 109 9.99 -8.30 12.57
CA GLN A 109 8.82 -9.11 12.27
C GLN A 109 7.81 -8.33 11.44
N LEU A 110 7.31 -8.96 10.38
CA LEU A 110 6.26 -8.39 9.52
C LEU A 110 5.05 -9.31 9.53
N GLN A 111 3.91 -8.81 10.00
CA GLN A 111 2.64 -9.51 9.90
C GLN A 111 2.02 -9.24 8.53
N LEU A 112 1.57 -10.32 7.90
CA LEU A 112 0.79 -10.32 6.66
C LEU A 112 -0.60 -10.81 7.01
N LYS A 113 -1.61 -10.11 6.54
CA LYS A 113 -3.01 -10.47 6.74
C LYS A 113 -3.75 -10.43 5.42
N LEU A 114 -4.53 -11.47 5.16
CA LEU A 114 -5.49 -11.52 4.07
C LEU A 114 -6.91 -11.48 4.64
N SER A 115 -7.80 -10.74 3.98
CA SER A 115 -9.22 -10.67 4.33
C SER A 115 -10.06 -10.73 3.05
N GLY A 116 -11.03 -11.62 3.03
CA GLY A 116 -11.83 -12.01 1.86
C GLY A 116 -12.76 -13.17 2.19
N ALA A 117 -13.46 -13.68 1.17
CA ALA A 117 -14.41 -14.77 1.35
C ALA A 117 -13.75 -16.10 1.76
N ALA A 118 -14.48 -16.92 2.51
CA ALA A 118 -14.03 -18.26 2.88
C ALA A 118 -13.78 -19.11 1.62
N GLY A 119 -12.65 -19.82 1.58
CA GLY A 119 -12.25 -20.65 0.45
C GLY A 119 -11.45 -19.92 -0.64
N GLN A 120 -11.36 -18.58 -0.59
CA GLN A 120 -10.45 -17.88 -1.50
C GLN A 120 -8.99 -18.12 -1.07
N GLN A 121 -8.15 -18.52 -2.02
CA GLN A 121 -6.74 -18.81 -1.79
C GLN A 121 -5.87 -17.83 -2.57
N VAL A 122 -4.85 -17.30 -1.89
CA VAL A 122 -3.88 -16.36 -2.46
C VAL A 122 -2.47 -16.93 -2.27
N VAL A 123 -1.65 -16.82 -3.31
CA VAL A 123 -0.23 -17.12 -3.27
C VAL A 123 0.49 -15.87 -2.81
N VAL A 124 1.40 -16.02 -1.85
CA VAL A 124 2.29 -14.96 -1.38
C VAL A 124 3.70 -15.30 -1.83
N THR A 125 4.23 -14.61 -2.82
CA THR A 125 5.66 -14.66 -3.15
C THR A 125 6.43 -13.70 -2.26
N ASP A 126 7.70 -14.01 -2.03
CA ASP A 126 8.60 -13.30 -1.12
C ASP A 126 9.96 -13.25 -1.80
N ALA A 127 10.46 -12.06 -2.13
CA ALA A 127 11.71 -11.92 -2.86
C ALA A 127 12.94 -12.35 -2.03
N TYR A 128 12.79 -12.47 -0.71
CA TYR A 128 13.84 -12.91 0.22
C TYR A 128 13.60 -14.31 0.77
N GLY A 129 12.54 -15.00 0.34
CA GLY A 129 12.10 -16.26 0.95
C GLY A 129 11.35 -17.20 0.00
N ALA A 130 10.82 -18.28 0.56
CA ALA A 130 10.01 -19.23 -0.19
C ALA A 130 8.56 -18.73 -0.31
N PRO A 131 7.86 -19.04 -1.42
CA PRO A 131 6.45 -18.70 -1.59
C PRO A 131 5.55 -19.46 -0.59
N ARG A 132 4.45 -18.82 -0.20
CA ARG A 132 3.49 -19.31 0.80
C ARG A 132 2.07 -19.20 0.27
N ARG A 133 1.10 -19.81 0.96
CA ARG A 133 -0.33 -19.70 0.65
C ARG A 133 -1.10 -19.18 1.85
N LEU A 134 -2.03 -18.26 1.60
CA LEU A 134 -2.98 -17.76 2.58
C LEU A 134 -4.41 -18.01 2.10
N ASN A 135 -5.25 -18.45 3.03
CA ASN A 135 -6.69 -18.52 2.83
C ASN A 135 -7.32 -17.15 3.11
N GLY A 136 -8.55 -16.90 2.64
CA GLY A 136 -9.23 -15.60 2.65
C GLY A 136 -9.32 -14.88 4.00
N ASN A 137 -9.01 -15.51 5.14
CA ASN A 137 -8.93 -14.88 6.46
C ASN A 137 -7.63 -15.20 7.20
N GLY A 138 -6.60 -15.64 6.47
CA GLY A 138 -5.33 -16.09 7.01
C GLY A 138 -4.42 -14.92 7.40
N ALA A 139 -3.55 -15.19 8.36
CA ALA A 139 -2.44 -14.33 8.71
C ALA A 139 -1.16 -15.16 8.87
N LEU A 140 -0.02 -14.57 8.55
CA LEU A 140 1.29 -15.15 8.82
C LEU A 140 2.26 -14.05 9.24
N THR A 141 3.30 -14.40 9.98
CA THR A 141 4.37 -13.49 10.35
C THR A 141 5.67 -13.92 9.69
N LEU A 142 6.37 -12.97 9.08
CA LEU A 142 7.71 -13.16 8.52
C LEU A 142 8.77 -12.72 9.52
N ASP A 143 9.84 -13.50 9.59
CA ASP A 143 11.09 -13.09 10.21
C ASP A 143 12.00 -12.50 9.12
N LEU A 144 12.28 -11.20 9.24
CA LEU A 144 13.09 -10.43 8.30
C LEU A 144 14.55 -10.29 8.75
N ARG A 145 15.01 -11.04 9.76
CA ARG A 145 16.41 -10.95 10.22
C ARG A 145 17.40 -11.27 9.11
N ALA A 146 17.10 -12.27 8.30
CA ALA A 146 17.98 -12.69 7.19
C ALA A 146 18.09 -11.63 6.09
N SER A 147 17.06 -10.80 5.92
CA SER A 147 17.03 -9.66 5.00
C SER A 147 17.33 -8.33 5.69
N SER A 148 17.81 -8.34 6.95
CA SER A 148 18.08 -7.13 7.75
C SER A 148 16.89 -6.15 7.82
N GLY A 149 15.66 -6.65 7.79
CA GLY A 149 14.43 -5.85 7.87
C GLY A 149 13.83 -5.45 6.53
N TRP A 150 14.46 -5.84 5.42
CA TRP A 150 13.90 -5.67 4.07
C TRP A 150 12.81 -6.70 3.80
N TYR A 151 11.76 -6.29 3.10
CA TYR A 151 10.70 -7.15 2.62
C TYR A 151 10.28 -6.72 1.22
N ASP A 152 9.90 -7.70 0.42
CA ASP A 152 9.21 -7.53 -0.86
C ASP A 152 8.32 -8.76 -1.02
N VAL A 153 7.02 -8.56 -0.81
CA VAL A 153 6.01 -9.62 -0.84
C VAL A 153 4.91 -9.27 -1.81
N THR A 154 4.50 -10.25 -2.61
CA THR A 154 3.39 -10.10 -3.55
C THR A 154 2.33 -11.14 -3.28
N PHE A 155 1.11 -10.67 -3.00
CA PHE A 155 -0.09 -11.46 -2.88
C PHE A 155 -0.77 -11.52 -4.25
N SER A 156 -1.05 -12.71 -4.77
CA SER A 156 -1.78 -12.89 -6.03
C SER A 156 -2.81 -14.01 -5.94
N THR A 157 -3.98 -13.80 -6.53
CA THR A 157 -4.93 -14.89 -6.78
C THR A 157 -4.36 -15.85 -7.84
N VAL A 158 -4.83 -17.10 -7.85
CA VAL A 158 -4.34 -18.14 -8.77
C VAL A 158 -4.58 -17.78 -10.23
N ASP A 159 -5.69 -17.10 -10.52
CA ASP A 159 -6.08 -16.61 -11.85
C ASP A 159 -5.40 -15.28 -12.22
N GLY A 160 -4.64 -14.66 -11.31
CA GLY A 160 -3.94 -13.39 -11.54
C GLY A 160 -4.85 -12.16 -11.59
N SER A 161 -6.16 -12.30 -11.37
CA SER A 161 -7.13 -11.21 -11.44
C SER A 161 -6.96 -10.14 -10.35
N TRP A 162 -6.22 -10.47 -9.29
CA TRP A 162 -5.95 -9.56 -8.19
C TRP A 162 -4.51 -9.73 -7.69
N THR A 163 -3.82 -8.60 -7.50
CA THR A 163 -2.44 -8.56 -7.00
C THR A 163 -2.23 -7.40 -6.03
N ARG A 164 -1.44 -7.65 -4.98
CA ARG A 164 -0.93 -6.63 -4.05
C ARG A 164 0.55 -6.84 -3.80
N THR A 165 1.38 -5.85 -4.12
CA THR A 165 2.81 -5.89 -3.80
C THR A 165 3.12 -4.91 -2.69
N PHE A 166 3.91 -5.36 -1.73
CA PHE A 166 4.39 -4.57 -0.61
C PHE A 166 5.89 -4.76 -0.48
N ALA A 167 6.67 -3.70 -0.72
CA ALA A 167 8.10 -3.71 -0.48
C ALA A 167 8.55 -2.53 0.39
N GLY A 168 9.69 -2.71 1.06
CA GLY A 168 10.33 -1.68 1.85
C GLY A 168 11.15 -2.24 3.00
N HIS A 169 11.47 -1.37 3.95
CA HIS A 169 12.26 -1.70 5.11
C HIS A 169 11.50 -1.39 6.41
N ILE A 170 11.65 -2.22 7.45
CA ILE A 170 11.10 -1.89 8.77
C ILE A 170 11.93 -0.78 9.40
N GLU A 171 11.35 0.43 9.47
CA GLU A 171 11.96 1.56 10.16
C GLU A 171 11.96 1.31 11.69
N ASN A 172 13.16 1.17 12.25
CA ASN A 172 13.38 0.95 13.68
C ASN A 172 14.21 2.08 14.34
N GLY A 173 14.38 3.20 13.62
CA GLY A 173 15.17 4.36 14.07
C GLY A 173 16.69 4.17 14.06
N LYS A 174 17.21 3.01 13.62
CA LYS A 174 18.66 2.75 13.48
C LYS A 174 19.13 3.04 12.05
N PRO A 175 20.43 3.30 11.83
CA PRO A 175 21.00 3.38 10.49
C PRO A 175 20.61 2.14 9.67
N SER A 176 20.05 2.36 8.48
CA SER A 176 19.61 1.28 7.59
C SER A 176 20.73 0.84 6.66
N SER A 177 20.71 -0.44 6.28
CA SER A 177 21.55 -1.00 5.22
C SER A 177 20.83 -0.90 3.87
N SER A 178 21.56 -0.72 2.77
CA SER A 178 20.99 -0.82 1.42
C SER A 178 20.29 -2.17 1.21
N ASP A 179 19.30 -2.21 0.32
CA ASP A 179 18.58 -3.42 -0.04
C ASP A 179 19.56 -4.52 -0.52
N PRO A 180 19.54 -5.72 0.10
CA PRO A 180 20.39 -6.85 -0.29
C PRO A 180 20.25 -7.29 -1.75
N GLN A 181 19.14 -6.96 -2.42
CA GLN A 181 18.94 -7.30 -3.83
C GLN A 181 19.63 -6.34 -4.80
N LEU A 182 20.01 -5.13 -4.37
CA LEU A 182 20.66 -4.14 -5.26
C LEU A 182 22.10 -4.51 -5.66
N GLY A 183 22.67 -5.58 -5.09
CA GLY A 183 24.04 -6.03 -5.35
C GLY A 183 24.16 -7.44 -5.94
N ARG A 184 23.09 -8.03 -6.47
CA ARG A 184 23.10 -9.36 -7.09
C ARG A 184 22.94 -9.32 -8.60
#